data_AF-A0A5C5RQV7-F1
#
_entry.id   AF-A0A5C5RQV7-F1
#
_cell.length_a   1.000
_cell.length_b   1.000
_cell.length_c   1.000
_cell.angle_alpha   90.00
_cell.angle_beta   90.00
_cell.angle_gamma   90.00
#
_symmetry.space_group_name_H-M   'P 1'
#
loop_
_entity.id
_entity.type
_entity.pdbx_description
1 polymer ?
#
loop_
_entity_poly.entity_id
_entity_poly.type
_entity_poly.pdbx_seq_one_letter_code
_entity_poly.pdbx_strand_id
1 'polypeptide(L)'
;MKNVIRALDRRVLTTLFTLGYATALVLALFPPLYLWSSGKAVLILGIPLSLMYWIAGAALVGLGLWVQYWVEDVRGELDESLVPASAPTEAN
;
A
#
# COMPACT_ATOMS: atom_id res chain seq x y z
N MET A 1 -15.61 7.99 13.66
CA MET A 1 -14.56 7.92 12.61
C MET A 1 -15.08 7.41 11.27
N LYS A 2 -15.85 6.32 11.22
CA LYS A 2 -16.43 5.78 9.96
C LYS A 2 -17.18 6.81 9.10
N ASN A 3 -17.92 7.74 9.74
CA ASN A 3 -18.62 8.82 9.04
C ASN A 3 -17.68 9.78 8.29
N VAL A 4 -16.47 10.01 8.79
CA VAL A 4 -15.46 10.85 8.13
C VAL A 4 -14.92 10.14 6.89
N ILE A 5 -14.64 8.83 7.00
CA ILE A 5 -14.14 8.00 5.89
C ILE A 5 -15.17 7.90 4.75
N ARG A 6 -16.46 7.80 5.11
CA ARG A 6 -17.57 7.82 4.14
C ARG A 6 -17.80 9.18 3.50
N ALA A 7 -17.55 10.27 4.23
CA ALA A 7 -17.69 11.63 3.73
C ALA A 7 -16.52 12.09 2.85
N LEU A 8 -15.37 11.39 2.89
CA LEU A 8 -14.22 11.71 2.05
C LEU A 8 -14.51 11.39 0.57
N ASP A 9 -14.12 12.30 -0.32
CA ASP A 9 -14.18 12.07 -1.76
C ASP A 9 -13.26 10.88 -2.14
N ARG A 10 -13.77 10.01 -3.01
CA ARG A 10 -13.05 8.86 -3.54
C ARG A 10 -11.75 9.29 -4.21
N ARG A 11 -11.76 10.42 -4.93
CA ARG A 11 -10.55 10.95 -5.60
C ARG A 11 -9.43 11.22 -4.60
N VAL A 12 -9.77 11.80 -3.45
CA VAL A 12 -8.80 12.11 -2.39
C VAL A 12 -8.19 10.83 -1.83
N LEU A 13 -9.02 9.82 -1.52
CA LEU A 13 -8.55 8.52 -1.04
C LEU A 13 -7.66 7.83 -2.07
N THR A 14 -8.07 7.77 -3.33
CA THR A 14 -7.28 7.18 -4.41
C THR A 14 -5.93 7.90 -4.54
N THR A 15 -5.92 9.23 -4.59
CA THR A 15 -4.66 9.99 -4.67
C THR A 15 -3.76 9.73 -3.45
N LEU A 16 -4.31 9.67 -2.24
CA LEU A 16 -3.53 9.39 -1.03
C LEU A 16 -2.88 8.00 -1.08
N PHE A 17 -3.64 6.95 -1.40
CA PHE A 17 -3.10 5.59 -1.49
C PHE A 17 -2.10 5.46 -2.64
N THR A 18 -2.40 6.01 -3.83
CA THR A 18 -1.45 6.02 -4.96
C THR A 18 -0.15 6.72 -4.60
N LEU A 19 -0.20 7.89 -3.95
CA LEU A 19 1.00 8.62 -3.55
C LEU A 19 1.79 7.89 -2.47
N GLY A 20 1.08 7.24 -1.52
CA GLY A 20 1.67 6.39 -0.50
C GLY A 20 2.43 5.20 -1.10
N TYR A 21 1.83 4.45 -2.03
CA TYR A 21 2.50 3.35 -2.70
C TYR A 21 3.59 3.81 -3.65
N ALA A 22 3.43 4.93 -4.36
CA ALA A 22 4.49 5.49 -5.18
C ALA A 22 5.72 5.84 -4.33
N THR A 23 5.51 6.38 -3.13
CA THR A 23 6.58 6.64 -2.17
C THR A 23 7.23 5.34 -1.70
N ALA A 24 6.43 4.33 -1.34
CA ALA A 24 6.94 3.01 -0.95
C ALA A 24 7.74 2.35 -2.08
N LEU A 25 7.31 2.51 -3.34
CA LEU A 25 8.00 2.01 -4.52
C LEU A 25 9.33 2.73 -4.75
N VAL A 26 9.37 4.05 -4.59
CA VAL A 26 10.63 4.82 -4.67
C VAL A 26 11.60 4.36 -3.59
N LEU A 27 11.13 4.13 -2.36
CA LEU A 27 11.93 3.56 -1.29
C LEU A 27 12.40 2.13 -1.63
N ALA A 28 11.56 1.31 -2.26
CA ALA A 28 11.96 -0.03 -2.66
C ALA A 28 13.02 -0.03 -3.78
N LEU A 29 12.86 0.83 -4.79
CA LEU A 29 13.72 0.88 -5.98
C LEU A 29 15.06 1.57 -5.73
N PHE A 30 15.02 2.66 -4.99
CA PHE A 30 16.20 3.39 -4.58
C PHE A 30 16.35 3.12 -3.09
N PRO A 31 17.40 2.41 -2.68
CA PRO A 31 17.73 2.26 -1.27
C PRO A 31 18.82 3.27 -0.84
N PRO A 32 18.72 4.59 -1.13
CA PRO A 32 19.79 5.54 -0.83
C PRO A 32 19.95 5.71 0.69
N LEU A 33 18.97 5.33 1.51
CA LEU A 33 19.06 5.50 2.97
C LEU A 33 20.09 4.58 3.64
N TYR A 34 20.28 3.33 3.18
CA TYR A 34 21.35 2.47 3.73
C TYR A 34 22.68 2.63 2.97
N LEU A 35 22.65 2.92 1.67
CA LEU A 35 23.86 3.22 0.89
C LEU A 35 24.49 4.56 1.26
N TRP A 36 23.71 5.55 1.71
CA TRP A 36 24.26 6.77 2.31
C TRP A 36 24.99 6.47 3.63
N SER A 37 24.56 5.45 4.37
CA SER A 37 25.24 4.99 5.59
C SER A 37 26.50 4.14 5.29
N SER A 38 26.61 3.52 4.12
CA SER A 38 27.73 2.61 3.78
C SER A 38 29.04 3.35 3.52
N GLY A 39 29.01 4.67 3.35
CA GLY A 39 30.20 5.50 3.13
C GLY A 39 31.13 5.64 4.34
N LYS A 40 30.72 5.24 5.56
CA LYS A 40 31.59 5.32 6.75
C LYS A 40 31.44 4.10 7.67
N ALA A 41 32.44 3.21 7.59
CA ALA A 41 32.97 2.41 8.70
C ALA A 41 32.17 1.24 9.33
N VAL A 42 31.04 0.78 8.80
CA VAL A 42 30.28 -0.30 9.46
C VAL A 42 29.84 -1.45 8.54
N LEU A 43 30.82 -2.23 8.06
CA LEU A 43 30.60 -3.43 7.23
C LEU A 43 29.66 -4.47 7.89
N ILE A 44 29.61 -4.50 9.24
CA ILE A 44 28.83 -5.48 10.02
C ILE A 44 27.36 -5.06 10.19
N LEU A 45 27.06 -3.75 10.26
CA LEU A 45 25.67 -3.26 10.37
C LEU A 45 24.99 -3.06 9.01
N GLY A 46 25.74 -3.06 7.90
CA GLY A 46 25.16 -2.90 6.57
C GLY A 46 24.13 -3.97 6.22
N ILE A 47 24.43 -5.25 6.48
CA ILE A 47 23.53 -6.37 6.16
C ILE A 47 22.26 -6.35 7.04
N PRO A 48 22.36 -6.29 8.39
CA PRO A 48 21.18 -6.19 9.25
C PRO A 48 20.31 -4.97 8.93
N LEU A 49 20.92 -3.80 8.67
CA LEU A 49 20.18 -2.58 8.36
C LEU A 49 19.46 -2.67 7.01
N SER A 50 20.10 -3.28 6.01
CA SER A 50 19.47 -3.56 4.71
C SER A 50 18.27 -4.49 4.86
N LEU A 51 18.38 -5.54 5.70
CA LEU A 51 17.28 -6.45 5.96
C LEU A 51 16.12 -5.75 6.68
N MET A 52 16.40 -4.94 7.69
CA MET A 52 15.38 -4.13 8.38
C MET A 52 14.69 -3.16 7.45
N TYR A 53 15.43 -2.53 6.53
CA TYR A 53 14.87 -1.65 5.52
C TYR A 53 13.86 -2.37 4.62
N TRP A 54 14.23 -3.55 4.12
CA TRP A 54 13.34 -4.38 3.30
C TRP A 54 12.08 -4.81 4.05
N ILE A 55 12.23 -5.23 5.32
CA ILE A 55 11.11 -5.59 6.18
C ILE A 55 10.20 -4.38 6.41
N ALA A 56 10.77 -3.20 6.65
CA ALA A 56 10.00 -1.97 6.84
C ALA A 56 9.23 -1.59 5.56
N GLY A 57 9.85 -1.72 4.38
CA GLY A 57 9.18 -1.50 3.10
C GLY A 57 8.03 -2.48 2.86
N ALA A 58 8.25 -3.77 3.11
CA ALA A 58 7.21 -4.80 3.01
C ALA A 58 6.06 -4.55 4.00
N ALA A 59 6.37 -4.18 5.23
CA ALA A 59 5.38 -3.82 6.25
C ALA A 59 4.59 -2.57 5.85
N LEU A 60 5.24 -1.55 5.29
CA LEU A 60 4.58 -0.33 4.83
C LEU A 60 3.56 -0.64 3.73
N VAL A 61 3.94 -1.46 2.75
CA VAL A 61 3.03 -1.88 1.67
C VAL A 61 1.89 -2.75 2.22
N GLY A 62 2.21 -3.74 3.05
CA GLY A 62 1.22 -4.64 3.64
C GLY A 62 0.19 -3.93 4.52
N LEU A 63 0.65 -3.01 5.37
CA LEU A 63 -0.23 -2.17 6.19
C LEU A 63 -1.03 -1.19 5.32
N GLY A 64 -0.43 -0.62 4.28
CA GLY A 64 -1.13 0.23 3.31
C GLY A 64 -2.30 -0.50 2.66
N LEU A 65 -2.06 -1.73 2.19
CA LEU A 65 -3.09 -2.58 1.60
C LEU A 65 -4.19 -2.93 2.59
N TRP A 66 -3.80 -3.30 3.81
CA TRP A 66 -4.76 -3.63 4.86
C TRP A 66 -5.66 -2.45 5.22
N VAL A 67 -5.09 -1.25 5.36
CA VAL A 67 -5.85 -0.02 5.61
C VAL A 67 -6.75 0.33 4.44
N GLN A 68 -6.25 0.19 3.21
CA GLN A 68 -7.05 0.44 2.00
C GLN A 68 -8.25 -0.50 1.94
N TYR A 69 -8.04 -1.79 2.13
CA TYR A 69 -9.10 -2.80 2.17
C TYR A 69 -10.15 -2.46 3.24
N TRP A 70 -9.70 -2.09 4.44
CA TRP A 70 -10.60 -1.68 5.51
C TRP A 70 -11.40 -0.42 5.17
N VAL A 71 -10.81 0.55 4.46
CA VAL A 71 -11.51 1.75 4.00
C VAL A 71 -12.57 1.41 2.96
N GLU A 72 -12.25 0.53 2.01
CA GLU A 72 -13.17 0.05 0.97
C GLU A 72 -14.35 -0.73 1.60
N ASP A 73 -14.07 -1.57 2.59
CA ASP A 73 -15.08 -2.29 3.41
C ASP A 73 -16.02 -1.32 4.14
N VAL A 74 -15.48 -0.33 4.87
CA VAL A 74 -16.29 0.66 5.60
C VAL A 74 -17.21 1.46 4.68
N ARG A 75 -16.82 1.64 3.42
CA ARG A 75 -17.57 2.34 2.37
C ARG A 75 -18.55 1.44 1.61
N GLY A 76 -18.52 0.12 1.85
CA GLY A 76 -19.35 -0.85 1.13
C GLY A 76 -18.93 -1.03 -0.33
N GLU A 77 -17.71 -0.64 -0.70
CA GLU A 77 -17.20 -0.78 -2.08
C GLU A 77 -16.86 -2.25 -2.41
N LEU A 78 -16.75 -3.10 -1.40
CA LEU A 78 -16.45 -4.54 -1.52
C LEU A 78 -17.70 -5.44 -1.56
N ASP A 79 -18.91 -4.87 -1.46
CA ASP A 79 -20.15 -5.67 -1.50
C ASP A 79 -20.43 -6.18 -2.92
N GLU A 80 -20.34 -7.50 -3.12
CA GLU A 80 -20.53 -8.22 -4.40
C GLU A 80 -21.91 -8.02 -5.06
N SER A 81 -22.87 -7.42 -4.36
CA SER A 81 -24.20 -7.11 -4.89
C SER A 81 -24.22 -6.08 -6.04
N LEU A 82 -23.08 -5.45 -6.34
CA LEU A 82 -22.90 -4.51 -7.45
C LEU A 82 -22.43 -5.17 -8.76
N VAL A 83 -22.27 -6.50 -8.81
CA VAL A 83 -22.09 -7.22 -10.08
C VAL A 83 -23.41 -7.12 -10.85
N PRO A 84 -23.47 -6.42 -12.01
CA PRO A 84 -24.69 -6.40 -12.79
C PRO A 84 -25.02 -7.84 -13.21
N ALA A 85 -26.23 -8.28 -12.92
CA ALA A 85 -26.78 -9.61 -13.22
C ALA A 85 -26.88 -9.94 -14.73
N SER A 86 -26.14 -9.23 -15.59
CA SER A 86 -26.19 -9.30 -17.04
C SER A 86 -24.94 -9.90 -17.68
N ALA A 87 -24.18 -10.75 -16.97
CA ALA A 87 -23.32 -11.71 -17.65
C ALA A 87 -24.24 -12.77 -18.28
N PRO A 88 -24.38 -12.85 -19.61
CA PRO A 88 -25.23 -13.86 -20.22
C PRO A 88 -24.67 -15.22 -19.84
N THR A 89 -25.53 -16.06 -19.26
CA THR A 89 -25.30 -17.49 -19.18
C THR A 89 -25.23 -18.00 -20.61
N GLU A 90 -24.02 -18.12 -21.17
CA GLU A 90 -23.82 -18.90 -22.39
C GLU A 90 -24.09 -20.36 -22.03
N ALA A 91 -25.34 -20.77 -22.31
CA ALA A 91 -25.71 -22.17 -22.39
C ALA A 91 -25.06 -22.75 -23.65
N ASN A 92 -24.09 -23.64 -23.46
CA ASN A 92 -23.72 -24.69 -24.40
C ASN A 92 -23.40 -25.96 -23.62
#